data_AF-A0A3S0Z4S2-F1
#
_entry.id   AF-A0A3S0Z4S2-F1
#
_cell.length_a   1.000
_cell.length_b   1.000
_cell.length_c   1.000
_cell.angle_alpha   90.00
_cell.angle_beta   90.00
_cell.angle_gamma   90.00
#
_symmetry.space_group_name_H-M   'P 1'
#
loop_
_entity.id
_entity.type
_entity.pdbx_description
1 polymer ?
#
loop_
_entity_poly.entity_id
_entity_poly.type
_entity_poly.pdbx_seq_one_letter_code
_entity_poly.pdbx_strand_id
1 'polypeptide(L)'
;MTYEQLFKDVTDIYSRLFNHKAALQGLNQNFVKEFEEKRDESESLSRSLEWITDCSDRIYPATQQGLEDNVHKVKEAVEKASKSCQRIIQDEADKKMEWLGQERAKRLQEWRDFTEGHAQARRQQADRDFEARAEELRRHYADLEEKLNQGAVGRVL
;
A
#
# COMPACT_ATOMS: atom_id res chain seq x y z
N MET A 1 -38.75 -72.08 -75.75
CA MET A 1 -37.94 -70.85 -75.95
C MET A 1 -38.79 -69.58 -75.90
N THR A 2 -39.96 -69.48 -76.56
CA THR A 2 -40.75 -68.22 -76.61
C THR A 2 -41.62 -67.92 -75.37
N TYR A 3 -42.22 -68.92 -74.74
CA TYR A 3 -43.10 -68.72 -73.57
C TYR A 3 -42.34 -68.34 -72.28
N GLU A 4 -41.13 -68.86 -72.08
CA GLU A 4 -40.29 -68.48 -70.94
C GLU A 4 -39.88 -67.01 -71.00
N GLN A 5 -39.58 -66.50 -72.20
CA GLN A 5 -39.23 -65.10 -72.42
C GLN A 5 -40.40 -64.19 -72.04
N LEU A 6 -41.62 -64.53 -72.51
CA LEU A 6 -42.84 -63.78 -72.20
C LEU A 6 -43.11 -63.73 -70.68
N PHE A 7 -42.96 -64.85 -69.99
CA PHE A 7 -43.19 -64.91 -68.55
C PHE A 7 -42.16 -64.08 -67.76
N LYS A 8 -40.90 -64.08 -68.21
CA LYS A 8 -39.85 -63.22 -67.67
C LYS A 8 -40.18 -61.75 -67.84
N ASP A 9 -40.60 -61.34 -69.03
CA ASP A 9 -40.91 -59.95 -69.34
C ASP A 9 -42.12 -59.46 -68.52
N VAL A 10 -43.18 -60.27 -68.40
CA VAL A 10 -44.36 -59.93 -67.58
C VAL A 10 -43.99 -59.81 -66.10
N THR A 11 -43.15 -60.71 -65.60
CA THR A 11 -42.69 -60.66 -64.20
C THR A 11 -41.78 -59.47 -63.94
N ASP A 12 -40.93 -59.11 -64.90
CA ASP A 12 -40.05 -57.94 -64.82
C ASP A 12 -40.86 -56.63 -64.81
N ILE A 13 -41.83 -56.51 -65.73
CA ILE A 13 -42.79 -55.40 -65.78
C ILE A 13 -43.57 -55.29 -64.47
N TYR A 14 -44.09 -56.41 -63.95
CA TYR A 14 -44.81 -56.45 -62.68
C TYR A 14 -43.94 -56.00 -61.50
N SER A 15 -42.70 -56.47 -61.43
CA SER A 15 -41.76 -56.07 -60.38
C SER A 15 -41.43 -54.57 -60.46
N ARG A 16 -41.28 -54.01 -61.66
CA ARG A 16 -41.02 -52.58 -61.85
C ARG A 16 -42.23 -51.70 -61.52
N LEU A 17 -43.43 -52.16 -61.84
CA LEU A 17 -44.67 -51.41 -61.58
C LEU A 17 -45.13 -51.51 -60.13
N PHE A 18 -44.93 -52.65 -59.47
CA PHE A 18 -45.59 -52.93 -58.18
C PHE A 18 -44.61 -53.19 -57.02
N ASN A 19 -43.30 -53.32 -57.27
CA ASN A 19 -42.32 -53.51 -56.20
C ASN A 19 -41.83 -52.15 -55.67
N HIS A 20 -42.75 -51.39 -55.08
CA HIS A 20 -42.48 -50.08 -54.46
C HIS A 20 -41.66 -50.17 -53.16
N LYS A 21 -41.26 -51.37 -52.76
CA LYS A 21 -40.55 -51.63 -51.50
C LYS A 21 -39.29 -50.77 -51.37
N ALA A 22 -38.51 -50.62 -52.45
CA ALA A 22 -37.31 -49.79 -52.45
C ALA A 22 -37.62 -48.29 -52.27
N ALA A 23 -38.66 -47.78 -52.95
CA ALA A 23 -39.08 -46.38 -52.83
C ALA A 23 -39.63 -46.06 -51.44
N LEU A 24 -40.51 -46.93 -50.90
CA LEU A 24 -41.04 -46.80 -49.54
C LEU A 24 -39.95 -46.91 -48.48
N GLN A 25 -38.97 -47.79 -48.68
CA GLN A 25 -37.84 -47.92 -47.77
C GLN A 25 -36.96 -46.67 -47.77
N GLY A 26 -36.70 -46.06 -48.93
CA GLY A 26 -35.99 -44.79 -49.01
C GLY A 26 -36.73 -43.64 -48.34
N LEU A 27 -38.06 -43.56 -48.52
CA LEU A 27 -38.89 -42.57 -47.85
C LEU A 27 -38.90 -42.73 -46.32
N ASN A 28 -39.01 -43.97 -45.82
CA ASN A 28 -38.93 -44.25 -44.39
C ASN A 28 -37.56 -43.88 -43.81
N GLN A 29 -36.47 -44.19 -44.51
CA GLN A 29 -35.12 -43.83 -44.06
C GLN A 29 -34.92 -42.31 -44.02
N ASN A 30 -35.38 -41.58 -45.04
CA ASN A 30 -35.33 -40.12 -45.04
C ASN A 30 -36.18 -39.52 -43.92
N PHE A 31 -37.39 -40.04 -43.69
CA PHE A 31 -38.26 -39.57 -42.62
C PHE A 31 -37.62 -39.74 -41.24
N VAL A 32 -37.05 -40.91 -40.96
CA VAL A 32 -36.35 -41.17 -39.69
C VAL A 32 -35.17 -40.23 -39.52
N LYS A 33 -34.34 -40.06 -40.57
CA LYS A 33 -33.18 -39.16 -40.54
C LYS A 33 -33.57 -37.72 -40.24
N GLU A 34 -34.54 -37.16 -40.96
CA GLU A 34 -34.99 -35.77 -40.73
C GLU A 34 -35.60 -35.60 -39.33
N PHE A 35 -36.29 -36.62 -38.82
CA PHE A 35 -36.90 -36.56 -37.49
C PHE A 35 -35.85 -36.61 -36.37
N GLU A 36 -34.84 -37.46 -36.51
CA GLU A 36 -33.73 -37.55 -35.55
C GLU A 36 -32.85 -36.30 -35.56
N GLU A 37 -32.50 -35.76 -36.73
CA GLU A 37 -31.70 -34.53 -36.85
C GLU A 37 -32.42 -33.33 -36.22
N LYS A 38 -33.71 -33.13 -36.51
CA LYS A 38 -34.50 -32.04 -35.88
C LYS A 38 -34.67 -32.21 -34.38
N ARG A 39 -34.73 -33.46 -33.90
CA ARG A 39 -34.82 -33.75 -32.48
C ARG A 39 -33.51 -33.40 -31.76
N ASP A 40 -32.36 -33.72 -32.35
CA ASP A 40 -31.05 -33.38 -31.79
C ASP A 40 -30.85 -31.86 -31.70
N GLU A 41 -31.26 -31.12 -32.75
CA GLU A 41 -31.29 -29.65 -32.72
C GLU A 41 -32.18 -29.09 -31.60
N SER A 42 -33.38 -29.64 -31.43
CA SER A 42 -34.31 -29.21 -30.38
C SER A 42 -33.80 -29.52 -28.97
N GLU A 43 -33.19 -30.69 -28.75
CA GLU A 43 -32.60 -31.04 -27.46
C GLU A 43 -31.37 -30.15 -27.15
N SER A 44 -30.54 -29.86 -28.16
CA SER A 44 -29.39 -28.95 -28.05
C SER A 44 -29.80 -27.52 -27.70
N LEU A 45 -30.84 -27.00 -28.35
CA LEU A 45 -31.41 -25.68 -28.04
C LEU A 45 -32.02 -25.63 -26.64
N SER A 46 -32.70 -26.69 -26.22
CA SER A 46 -33.30 -26.79 -24.88
C SER A 46 -32.22 -26.79 -23.78
N ARG A 47 -31.14 -27.55 -23.97
CA ARG A 47 -29.98 -27.52 -23.07
C ARG A 47 -29.33 -26.14 -23.05
N SER A 48 -29.15 -25.52 -24.21
CA SER A 48 -28.55 -24.19 -24.29
C SER A 48 -29.40 -23.15 -23.55
N LEU A 49 -30.73 -23.22 -23.68
CA LEU A 49 -31.65 -22.35 -22.94
C LEU A 49 -31.56 -22.58 -21.43
N GLU A 50 -31.50 -23.82 -20.98
CA GLU A 50 -31.35 -24.17 -19.56
C GLU A 50 -30.05 -23.57 -18.98
N TRP A 51 -28.94 -23.73 -19.70
CA TRP A 51 -27.65 -23.15 -19.30
C TRP A 51 -27.66 -21.63 -19.27
N ILE A 52 -28.23 -20.99 -20.29
CA ILE A 52 -28.35 -19.52 -20.32
C ILE A 52 -29.21 -19.04 -19.15
N THR A 53 -30.29 -19.74 -18.84
CA THR A 53 -31.19 -19.39 -17.73
C THR A 53 -30.51 -19.58 -16.38
N ASP A 54 -29.83 -20.70 -16.12
CA ASP A 54 -29.10 -20.90 -14.85
C ASP A 54 -27.94 -19.89 -14.70
N CYS A 55 -27.24 -19.57 -15.80
CA CYS A 55 -26.23 -18.52 -15.80
C CYS A 55 -26.83 -17.14 -15.47
N SER A 56 -27.93 -16.78 -16.12
CA SER A 56 -28.62 -15.49 -15.97
C SER A 56 -29.19 -15.31 -14.57
N ASP A 57 -29.89 -16.33 -14.07
CA ASP A 57 -30.75 -16.18 -12.90
C ASP A 57 -30.03 -16.52 -11.60
N ARG A 58 -28.99 -17.36 -11.67
CA ARG A 58 -28.27 -17.84 -10.48
C ARG A 58 -26.81 -17.45 -10.46
N ILE A 59 -26.04 -17.82 -11.48
CA ILE A 59 -24.58 -17.67 -11.44
C ILE A 59 -24.18 -16.20 -11.50
N TYR A 60 -24.76 -15.44 -12.43
CA TYR A 60 -24.42 -14.03 -12.62
C TYR A 60 -24.77 -13.17 -11.39
N PRO A 61 -25.99 -13.22 -10.83
CA PRO A 61 -26.34 -12.43 -9.65
C PRO A 61 -25.49 -12.79 -8.43
N ALA A 62 -25.24 -14.09 -8.19
CA ALA A 62 -24.40 -14.53 -7.08
C ALA A 62 -22.95 -14.04 -7.22
N THR A 63 -22.41 -14.07 -8.46
CA THR A 63 -21.05 -13.59 -8.74
C THR A 63 -20.97 -12.07 -8.59
N GLN A 64 -21.98 -11.34 -9.08
CA GLN A 64 -22.04 -9.89 -8.96
C GLN A 64 -22.10 -9.45 -7.49
N GLN A 65 -22.99 -10.07 -6.70
CA GLN A 65 -23.10 -9.78 -5.27
C GLN A 65 -21.80 -10.12 -4.52
N GLY A 66 -21.21 -11.27 -4.83
CA GLY A 66 -19.91 -11.65 -4.26
C GLY A 66 -18.79 -10.66 -4.64
N LEU A 67 -18.80 -10.13 -5.86
CA LEU A 67 -17.83 -9.15 -6.31
C LEU A 67 -18.02 -7.81 -5.58
N GLU A 68 -19.25 -7.30 -5.50
CA GLU A 68 -19.58 -6.04 -4.82
C GLU A 68 -19.15 -6.08 -3.35
N ASP A 69 -19.47 -7.15 -2.63
CA ASP A 69 -19.11 -7.33 -1.22
C ASP A 69 -17.59 -7.38 -1.01
N ASN A 70 -16.88 -8.14 -1.86
CA ASN A 70 -15.44 -8.32 -1.70
C ASN A 70 -14.65 -7.10 -2.13
N VAL A 71 -15.05 -6.43 -3.21
CA VAL A 71 -14.40 -5.19 -3.67
C VAL A 71 -14.52 -4.11 -2.60
N HIS A 72 -15.69 -3.98 -1.96
CA HIS A 72 -15.87 -3.02 -0.89
C HIS A 72 -14.96 -3.31 0.31
N LYS A 73 -14.91 -4.57 0.76
CA LYS A 73 -14.04 -5.01 1.86
C LYS A 73 -12.56 -4.75 1.56
N VAL A 74 -12.11 -5.09 0.35
CA VAL A 74 -10.72 -4.87 -0.07
C VAL A 74 -10.41 -3.38 -0.10
N LYS A 75 -11.31 -2.55 -0.66
CA LYS A 75 -11.15 -1.10 -0.68
C LYS A 75 -10.99 -0.52 0.73
N GLU A 76 -11.89 -0.87 1.64
CA GLU A 76 -11.80 -0.41 3.04
C GLU A 76 -10.50 -0.85 3.73
N ALA A 77 -10.08 -2.11 3.51
CA ALA A 77 -8.85 -2.63 4.09
C ALA A 77 -7.62 -1.86 3.58
N VAL A 78 -7.57 -1.57 2.28
CA VAL A 78 -6.50 -0.78 1.66
C VAL A 78 -6.51 0.67 2.18
N GLU A 79 -7.68 1.30 2.31
CA GLU A 79 -7.79 2.66 2.84
C GLU A 79 -7.34 2.73 4.31
N LYS A 80 -7.72 1.75 5.14
CA LYS A 80 -7.27 1.65 6.55
C LYS A 80 -5.76 1.44 6.63
N ALA A 81 -5.20 0.54 5.82
CA ALA A 81 -3.77 0.30 5.78
C ALA A 81 -3.00 1.55 5.33
N SER A 82 -3.48 2.25 4.29
CA SER A 82 -2.89 3.49 3.78
C SER A 82 -2.87 4.59 4.85
N LYS A 83 -4.00 4.84 5.53
CA LYS A 83 -4.08 5.80 6.64
C LYS A 83 -3.14 5.44 7.78
N SER A 84 -2.99 4.15 8.07
CA SER A 84 -2.09 3.67 9.13
C SER A 84 -0.63 3.91 8.78
N CYS A 85 -0.22 3.61 7.54
CA CYS A 85 1.13 3.92 7.05
C CYS A 85 1.41 5.42 7.09
N GLN A 86 0.46 6.25 6.65
CA GLN A 86 0.62 7.70 6.65
C GLN A 86 0.78 8.25 8.09
N ARG A 87 0.00 7.72 9.04
CA ARG A 87 0.14 8.06 10.45
C ARG A 87 1.51 7.68 11.01
N ILE A 88 2.02 6.49 10.70
CA ILE A 88 3.36 6.05 11.15
C ILE A 88 4.45 7.00 10.63
N ILE A 89 4.38 7.37 9.35
CA ILE A 89 5.34 8.30 8.74
C ILE A 89 5.28 9.67 9.42
N GLN A 90 4.08 10.18 9.69
CA GLN A 90 3.89 11.46 10.36
C GLN A 90 4.42 11.42 11.81
N ASP A 91 4.05 10.37 12.57
CA ASP A 91 4.49 10.19 13.95
C ASP A 91 6.03 10.11 14.04
N GLU A 92 6.68 9.45 13.07
CA GLU A 92 8.15 9.37 13.01
C GLU A 92 8.79 10.73 12.69
N ALA A 93 8.22 11.47 11.75
CA ALA A 93 8.68 12.82 11.41
C ALA A 93 8.55 13.78 12.60
N ASP A 94 7.43 13.73 13.31
CA ASP A 94 7.15 14.59 14.47
C ASP A 94 8.11 14.26 15.62
N LYS A 95 8.30 12.97 15.93
CA LYS A 95 9.29 12.52 16.94
C LYS A 95 10.71 12.95 16.59
N LYS A 96 11.09 12.86 15.31
CA LYS A 96 12.41 13.32 14.85
C LYS A 96 12.57 14.83 15.04
N MET A 97 11.54 15.60 14.73
CA MET A 97 11.56 17.06 14.92
C MET A 97 11.63 17.44 16.39
N GLU A 98 10.88 16.75 17.26
CA GLU A 98 10.93 16.93 18.70
C GLU A 98 12.34 16.64 19.25
N TRP A 99 12.92 15.48 18.88
CA TRP A 99 14.26 15.10 19.28
C TRP A 99 15.31 16.11 18.82
N LEU A 100 15.24 16.57 17.57
CA LEU A 100 16.14 17.63 17.05
C LEU A 100 15.99 18.94 17.83
N GLY A 101 14.78 19.30 18.25
CA GLY A 101 14.51 20.47 19.08
C GLY A 101 15.17 20.35 20.46
N GLN A 102 14.99 19.21 21.14
CA GLN A 102 15.59 18.93 22.43
C GLN A 102 17.13 18.97 22.36
N GLU A 103 17.73 18.35 21.34
CA GLU A 103 19.19 18.31 21.19
C GLU A 103 19.78 19.69 20.84
N ARG A 104 19.04 20.54 20.12
CA ARG A 104 19.43 21.95 19.90
C ARG A 104 19.38 22.74 21.21
N ALA A 105 18.32 22.58 22.00
CA ALA A 105 18.18 23.26 23.29
C ALA A 105 19.29 22.86 24.26
N LYS A 106 19.62 21.56 24.31
CA LYS A 106 20.72 21.03 25.12
C LYS A 106 22.06 21.64 24.72
N ARG A 107 22.41 21.62 23.42
CA ARG A 107 23.66 22.24 22.94
C ARG A 107 23.73 23.74 23.22
N LEU A 108 22.60 24.45 23.12
CA LEU A 108 22.54 25.87 23.44
C LEU A 108 22.77 26.13 24.93
N GLN A 109 22.28 25.24 25.80
CA GLN A 109 22.53 25.31 27.23
C GLN A 109 24.00 25.03 27.54
N GLU A 110 24.56 23.95 27.01
CA GLU A 110 25.99 23.61 27.16
C GLU A 110 26.91 24.76 26.69
N TRP A 111 26.56 25.39 25.56
CA TRP A 111 27.29 26.55 25.06
C TRP A 111 27.21 27.76 25.99
N ARG A 112 26.03 28.01 26.56
CA ARG A 112 25.84 29.09 27.54
C ARG A 112 26.66 28.84 28.80
N ASP A 113 26.54 27.65 29.37
CA ASP A 113 27.27 27.26 30.58
C ASP A 113 28.79 27.38 30.37
N PHE A 114 29.28 26.95 29.20
CA PHE A 114 30.69 27.09 28.82
C PHE A 114 31.13 28.57 28.72
N THR A 115 30.35 29.39 28.01
CA THR A 115 30.69 30.79 27.75
C THR A 115 30.59 31.64 29.01
N GLU A 116 29.51 31.45 29.79
CA GLU A 116 29.29 32.14 31.05
C GLU A 116 30.31 31.69 32.10
N GLY A 117 30.61 30.40 32.20
CA GLY A 117 31.66 29.89 33.08
C GLY A 117 33.03 30.50 32.76
N HIS A 118 33.40 30.57 31.48
CA HIS A 118 34.66 31.20 31.07
C HIS A 118 34.66 32.71 31.32
N ALA A 119 33.55 33.40 31.06
CA ALA A 119 33.41 34.82 31.34
C ALA A 119 33.50 35.12 32.85
N GLN A 120 32.85 34.29 33.68
CA GLN A 120 32.87 34.41 35.13
C GLN A 120 34.28 34.15 35.69
N ALA A 121 34.97 33.11 35.22
CA ALA A 121 36.35 32.84 35.62
C ALA A 121 37.28 34.02 35.30
N ARG A 122 37.12 34.63 34.12
CA ARG A 122 37.89 35.81 33.72
C ARG A 122 37.60 37.04 34.58
N ARG A 123 36.33 37.28 34.94
CA ARG A 123 35.95 38.36 35.86
C ARG A 123 36.57 38.15 37.24
N GLN A 124 36.45 36.94 37.80
CA GLN A 124 37.04 36.59 39.09
C GLN A 124 38.57 36.71 39.11
N GLN A 125 39.24 36.46 37.97
CA GLN A 125 40.68 36.69 37.88
C GLN A 125 41.01 38.19 37.88
N ALA A 126 40.29 38.99 37.10
CA ALA A 126 40.48 40.44 37.07
C ALA A 126 40.24 41.10 38.43
N ASP A 127 39.21 40.67 39.17
CA ASP A 127 38.91 41.16 40.51
C ASP A 127 40.04 40.82 41.49
N ARG A 128 40.56 39.58 41.44
CA ARG A 128 41.71 39.15 42.25
C ARG A 128 42.98 39.96 41.95
N ASP A 129 43.28 40.17 40.67
CA ASP A 129 44.44 40.95 40.25
C ASP A 129 44.30 42.42 40.70
N PHE A 130 43.09 42.97 40.64
CA PHE A 130 42.81 44.31 41.11
C PHE A 130 42.97 44.43 42.63
N GLU A 131 42.39 43.52 43.41
CA GLU A 131 42.54 43.49 44.87
C GLU A 131 44.00 43.35 45.30
N ALA A 132 44.76 42.46 44.64
CA ALA A 132 46.18 42.29 44.91
C ALA A 132 46.97 43.60 44.69
N ARG A 133 46.73 44.29 43.58
CA ARG A 133 47.37 45.58 43.28
C ARG A 133 46.92 46.69 44.24
N ALA A 134 45.64 46.73 44.60
CA ALA A 134 45.11 47.69 45.56
C ALA A 134 45.76 47.49 46.93
N GLU A 135 45.95 46.25 47.35
CA GLU A 135 46.59 45.92 48.63
C GLU A 135 48.09 46.23 48.62
N GLU A 136 48.79 45.93 47.53
CA GLU A 136 50.19 46.35 47.34
C GLU A 136 50.34 47.87 47.44
N LEU A 137 49.44 48.62 46.78
CA LEU A 137 49.42 50.07 46.83
C LEU A 137 49.15 50.58 48.25
N ARG A 138 48.20 50.00 48.98
CA ARG A 138 47.93 50.34 50.39
C ARG A 138 49.15 50.11 51.27
N ARG A 139 49.83 48.97 51.13
CA ARG A 139 51.06 48.65 51.88
C ARG A 139 52.17 49.65 51.57
N HIS A 140 52.35 50.00 50.29
CA HIS A 140 53.35 50.99 49.89
C HIS A 140 53.10 52.36 50.54
N TYR A 141 51.86 52.84 50.52
CA TYR A 141 51.52 54.12 51.16
C TYR A 141 51.61 54.06 52.68
N ALA A 142 51.25 52.94 53.32
CA ALA A 142 51.39 52.77 54.77
C ALA A 142 52.87 52.81 55.22
N ASP A 143 53.76 52.12 54.48
CA ASP A 143 55.21 52.16 54.72
C ASP A 143 55.78 53.58 54.49
N LEU A 144 55.28 54.30 53.48
CA LEU A 144 55.67 55.68 53.22
C LEU A 144 55.22 56.63 54.35
N GLU A 145 54.01 56.45 54.86
CA GLU A 145 53.46 57.19 56.01
C GLU A 145 54.27 56.90 57.29
N GLU A 146 54.64 55.64 57.52
CA GLU A 146 55.50 55.27 58.65
C GLU A 146 56.88 55.92 58.55
N LYS A 147 57.52 55.87 57.38
CA LYS A 147 58.80 56.54 57.11
C LYS A 147 58.74 58.05 57.27
N LEU A 148 57.64 58.69 56.83
CA LEU A 148 57.42 60.12 57.01
C LEU A 148 57.25 60.47 58.49
N ASN A 149 56.50 59.67 59.26
CA ASN A 149 56.32 59.87 60.70
C ASN A 149 57.64 59.66 61.48
N GLN A 150 58.45 58.66 61.12
CA GLN A 150 59.78 58.47 61.67
C GLN A 150 60.73 59.64 61.34
N GLY A 151 60.65 60.18 60.12
CA GLY A 151 61.38 61.38 59.70
C GLY A 151 60.90 62.70 60.33
N ALA A 152 59.66 62.75 60.83
CA ALA A 152 59.10 63.88 61.58
C ALA A 152 59.52 63.87 63.06
N VAL A 153 59.63 62.69 63.67
CA VAL A 153 60.15 62.53 65.04
C VAL A 153 61.65 62.89 65.13
N GLY A 154 62.41 62.68 64.06
CA GLY A 154 63.82 63.11 63.97
C GLY A 154 64.07 64.61 63.78
N ARG A 155 63.01 65.45 63.67
CA ARG A 155 63.12 66.91 63.46
C ARG A 155 62.62 67.76 64.63
N VAL A 156 62.27 67.15 65.76
CA VAL A 156 61.81 67.85 67.00
C VAL A 156 62.76 67.63 68.19
N LEU A 157 64.03 67.30 67.92
CA LEU A 157 65.14 67.44 68.88
C LEU A 157 66.23 68.31 68.24
#